data_AF-A0A157QPK3-F1
#
_entry.id   AF-A0A157QPK3-F1
#
_cell.length_a   1.000
_cell.length_b   1.000
_cell.length_c   1.000
_cell.angle_alpha   90.00
_cell.angle_beta   90.00
_cell.angle_gamma   90.00
#
_symmetry.space_group_name_H-M   'P 1'
#
loop_
_entity.id
_entity.type
_entity.pdbx_description
1 polymer ?
#
loop_
_entity_poly.entity_id
_entity_poly.type
_entity_poly.pdbx_seq_one_letter_code
_entity_poly.pdbx_strand_id
1 'polypeptide(L)'
;MQITVYQADAEGIYQYPTYANELSLDPGTFNVPYGAVLTPPPDAPAGQVARARGDAWELVEDHRTERLFRTDLATVDPYNFGQVLLIDGQAVRYPGWGPIPAWLTPIAPASAEQFWDGQAWRSPEPIAAPDDSPAPEIIDAGTEETPAGADTSPSE
;
A
#
# COMPACT_ATOMS: atom_id res chain seq x y z
N MET A 1 -39.77 30.89 2.29
CA MET A 1 -38.74 31.08 1.23
C MET A 1 -37.82 29.86 1.17
N GLN A 2 -37.05 29.68 0.10
CA GLN A 2 -35.99 28.68 0.00
C GLN A 2 -34.67 29.34 -0.42
N ILE A 3 -33.55 28.81 0.07
CA ILE A 3 -32.20 29.16 -0.41
C ILE A 3 -31.48 27.90 -0.86
N THR A 4 -30.57 28.05 -1.83
CA THR A 4 -29.66 26.98 -2.22
C THR A 4 -28.56 26.84 -1.16
N VAL A 5 -28.26 25.60 -0.80
CA VAL A 5 -27.14 25.21 0.06
C VAL A 5 -26.44 24.01 -0.56
N TYR A 6 -25.24 23.68 -0.11
CA TYR A 6 -24.36 22.74 -0.79
C TYR A 6 -24.00 21.59 0.14
N GLN A 7 -24.53 20.40 -0.16
CA GLN A 7 -24.43 19.24 0.72
C GLN A 7 -23.03 18.62 0.64
N ALA A 8 -22.43 18.38 1.79
CA ALA A 8 -21.25 17.53 1.93
C ALA A 8 -21.59 16.17 2.56
N ASP A 9 -20.75 15.17 2.35
CA ASP A 9 -20.80 13.89 3.05
C ASP A 9 -20.20 13.98 4.47
N ALA A 10 -20.11 12.84 5.17
CA ALA A 10 -19.59 12.78 6.53
C ALA A 10 -18.10 13.15 6.66
N GLU A 11 -17.33 13.09 5.56
CA GLU A 11 -15.92 13.48 5.50
C GLU A 11 -15.75 14.95 5.01
N GLY A 12 -16.86 15.61 4.70
CA GLY A 12 -16.92 16.98 4.20
C GLY A 12 -16.84 17.07 2.67
N ILE A 13 -16.88 15.98 1.92
CA ILE A 13 -16.75 16.03 0.47
C ILE A 13 -18.06 16.50 -0.17
N TYR A 14 -17.98 17.50 -1.05
CA TYR A 14 -19.15 18.01 -1.76
C TYR A 14 -19.84 16.92 -2.60
N GLN A 15 -21.17 16.85 -2.49
CA GLN A 15 -22.00 15.88 -3.20
C GLN A 15 -22.89 16.54 -4.26
N TYR A 16 -23.71 17.52 -3.86
CA TYR A 16 -24.69 18.18 -4.74
C TYR A 16 -25.30 19.43 -4.09
N PRO A 17 -25.89 20.36 -4.87
CA PRO A 17 -26.68 21.45 -4.31
C PRO A 17 -28.06 20.96 -3.86
N THR A 18 -28.58 21.53 -2.79
CA THR A 18 -29.91 21.24 -2.24
C THR A 18 -30.55 22.53 -1.70
N TYR A 19 -31.70 22.43 -1.04
CA TYR A 19 -32.46 23.59 -0.56
C TYR A 19 -32.63 23.57 0.96
N ALA A 20 -32.41 24.73 1.59
CA ALA A 20 -32.84 25.00 2.95
C ALA A 20 -34.16 25.79 2.92
N ASN A 21 -35.11 25.39 3.77
CA ASN A 21 -36.42 26.03 3.87
C ASN A 21 -36.43 27.02 5.02
N GLU A 22 -37.02 28.18 4.80
CA GLU A 22 -37.25 29.16 5.87
C GLU A 22 -38.21 28.61 6.93
N LEU A 23 -37.92 28.90 8.21
CA LEU A 23 -38.75 28.50 9.34
C LEU A 23 -40.02 29.35 9.39
N SER A 24 -41.19 28.70 9.47
CA SER A 24 -42.47 29.41 9.42
C SER A 24 -42.72 30.35 10.60
N LEU A 25 -42.08 30.10 11.74
CA LEU A 25 -42.24 30.89 12.97
C LEU A 25 -41.09 31.88 13.22
N ASP A 26 -40.09 31.92 12.34
CA ASP A 26 -38.91 32.79 12.48
C ASP A 26 -38.41 33.24 11.10
N PRO A 27 -39.03 34.29 10.52
CA PRO A 27 -38.68 34.79 9.20
C PRO A 27 -37.20 35.19 9.10
N GLY A 28 -36.54 34.79 8.02
CA GLY A 28 -35.10 34.97 7.81
C GLY A 28 -34.21 33.86 8.36
N THR A 29 -34.74 32.94 9.19
CA THR A 29 -34.02 31.76 9.67
C THR A 29 -34.35 30.55 8.81
N PHE A 30 -33.34 29.75 8.46
CA PHE A 30 -33.51 28.60 7.56
C PHE A 30 -33.13 27.28 8.24
N ASN A 31 -33.89 26.23 7.93
CA ASN A 31 -33.56 24.86 8.28
C ASN A 31 -32.51 24.31 7.31
N VAL A 32 -31.24 24.60 7.60
CA VAL A 32 -30.09 24.14 6.81
C VAL A 32 -29.85 22.65 7.11
N PRO A 33 -29.82 21.76 6.10
CA PRO A 33 -29.50 20.36 6.30
C PRO A 33 -28.14 20.17 6.97
N TYR A 34 -28.02 19.14 7.81
CA TYR A 34 -26.74 18.81 8.44
C TYR A 34 -25.67 18.51 7.39
N GLY A 35 -24.50 19.13 7.55
CA GLY A 35 -23.38 19.01 6.60
C GLY A 35 -23.52 19.87 5.34
N ALA A 36 -24.57 20.70 5.21
CA ALA A 36 -24.67 21.64 4.11
C ALA A 36 -23.96 22.96 4.43
N VAL A 37 -23.26 23.51 3.44
CA VAL A 37 -22.59 24.81 3.50
C VAL A 37 -23.42 25.83 2.73
N LEU A 38 -23.52 27.06 3.24
CA LEU A 38 -24.32 28.14 2.62
C LEU A 38 -23.69 28.68 1.34
N THR A 39 -22.37 28.66 1.26
CA THR A 39 -21.61 29.16 0.11
C THR A 39 -21.37 28.04 -0.91
N PRO A 40 -21.34 28.35 -2.21
CA PRO A 40 -21.01 27.37 -3.24
C PRO A 40 -19.58 26.83 -3.05
N PRO A 41 -19.34 25.54 -3.36
CA PRO A 41 -17.98 25.03 -3.50
C PRO A 41 -17.28 25.72 -4.68
N PRO A 42 -15.95 25.86 -4.66
CA PRO A 42 -15.18 26.27 -5.81
C PRO A 42 -15.26 25.21 -6.93
N ASP A 43 -15.05 25.65 -8.17
CA ASP A 43 -14.88 24.72 -9.29
C ASP A 43 -13.62 23.87 -9.06
N ALA A 44 -13.79 22.55 -9.00
CA ALA A 44 -12.70 21.61 -8.78
C ALA A 44 -12.11 21.17 -10.13
N PRO A 45 -10.80 21.39 -10.40
CA PRO A 45 -10.14 20.83 -11.58
C PRO A 45 -10.01 19.31 -11.46
N ALA A 46 -9.63 18.66 -12.57
CA ALA A 46 -9.38 17.23 -12.58
C ALA A 46 -8.32 16.83 -11.52
N GLY A 47 -8.61 15.76 -10.76
CA GLY A 47 -7.75 15.30 -9.66
C GLY A 47 -7.94 16.07 -8.35
N GLN A 48 -8.93 16.96 -8.26
CA GLN A 48 -9.29 17.66 -7.03
C GLN A 48 -10.77 17.53 -6.71
N VAL A 49 -11.10 17.73 -5.44
CA VAL A 49 -12.48 17.80 -4.95
C VAL A 49 -12.62 18.89 -3.90
N ALA A 50 -13.80 19.53 -3.86
CA ALA A 50 -14.13 20.48 -2.81
C ALA A 50 -14.49 19.74 -1.51
N ARG A 51 -13.86 20.17 -0.41
CA ARG A 51 -14.10 19.67 0.94
C ARG A 51 -14.52 20.82 1.85
N ALA A 52 -15.61 20.63 2.58
CA ALA A 52 -16.11 21.55 3.57
C ALA A 52 -15.19 21.55 4.80
N ARG A 53 -14.83 22.75 5.25
CA ARG A 53 -14.06 23.01 6.46
C ARG A 53 -14.75 24.12 7.26
N GLY A 54 -15.65 23.72 8.16
CA GLY A 54 -16.57 24.65 8.80
C GLY A 54 -17.55 25.22 7.76
N ASP A 55 -17.66 26.55 7.70
CA ASP A 55 -18.56 27.25 6.78
C ASP A 55 -17.91 27.61 5.42
N ALA A 56 -16.72 27.06 5.15
CA ALA A 56 -15.94 27.34 3.95
C ALA A 56 -15.53 26.05 3.21
N TRP A 57 -15.05 26.21 1.99
CA TRP A 57 -14.56 25.12 1.14
C TRP A 57 -13.05 25.23 0.93
N GLU A 58 -12.38 24.08 0.86
CA GLU A 58 -11.02 23.93 0.39
C GLU A 58 -10.97 22.93 -0.77
N LEU A 59 -10.04 23.09 -1.70
CA LEU A 59 -9.76 22.07 -2.70
C LEU A 59 -8.69 21.12 -2.16
N VAL A 60 -8.96 19.83 -2.21
CA VAL A 60 -8.02 18.76 -1.84
C VAL A 60 -7.83 17.81 -3.01
N GLU A 61 -6.70 17.11 -3.03
CA GLU A 61 -6.42 16.05 -4.01
C GLU A 61 -7.51 14.96 -3.93
N ASP A 62 -7.92 14.43 -5.08
CA ASP A 62 -8.89 13.34 -5.18
C ASP A 62 -8.27 12.12 -5.86
N HIS A 63 -7.90 11.14 -5.05
CA HIS A 63 -7.28 9.89 -5.47
C HIS A 63 -8.28 8.73 -5.51
N ARG A 64 -9.59 8.97 -5.34
CA ARG A 64 -10.60 7.90 -5.24
C ARG A 64 -10.76 7.08 -6.52
N THR A 65 -10.23 7.57 -7.65
CA THR A 65 -10.19 6.85 -8.93
C THR A 65 -8.85 6.14 -9.18
N GLU A 66 -7.84 6.38 -8.33
CA GLU A 66 -6.53 5.76 -8.42
C GLU A 66 -6.52 4.40 -7.71
N ARG A 67 -5.56 3.56 -8.12
CA ARG A 67 -5.24 2.31 -7.43
C ARG A 67 -4.02 2.56 -6.58
N LEU A 68 -4.19 2.52 -5.26
CA LEU A 68 -3.10 2.63 -4.30
C LEU A 68 -2.81 1.26 -3.69
N PHE A 69 -1.53 1.01 -3.40
CA PHE A 69 -1.03 -0.25 -2.88
C PHE A 69 -0.31 0.01 -1.56
N ARG A 70 -0.41 -0.94 -0.65
CA ARG A 70 0.30 -0.91 0.63
C ARG A 70 1.79 -1.09 0.41
N THR A 71 2.62 -0.32 1.08
CA THR A 71 4.09 -0.44 0.98
C THR A 71 4.68 -1.45 1.96
N ASP A 72 3.94 -1.84 3.00
CA ASP A 72 4.36 -2.84 4.00
C ASP A 72 4.13 -4.29 3.55
N LEU A 73 3.37 -4.48 2.46
CA LEU A 73 3.03 -5.79 1.93
C LEU A 73 2.93 -5.73 0.41
N ALA A 74 3.73 -6.55 -0.30
CA ALA A 74 3.61 -6.70 -1.74
C ALA A 74 2.35 -7.49 -2.13
N THR A 75 1.23 -6.78 -2.21
CA THR A 75 -0.02 -7.31 -2.75
C THR A 75 -0.39 -6.63 -4.06
N VAL A 76 -0.89 -7.43 -5.01
CA VAL A 76 -1.45 -6.93 -6.28
C VAL A 76 -2.87 -6.39 -6.09
N ASP A 77 -3.50 -6.67 -4.96
CA ASP A 77 -4.81 -6.12 -4.64
C ASP A 77 -4.66 -4.69 -4.12
N PRO A 78 -5.34 -3.71 -4.72
CA PRO A 78 -5.28 -2.34 -4.26
C PRO A 78 -5.95 -2.17 -2.89
N TYR A 79 -5.48 -1.18 -2.14
CA TYR A 79 -6.10 -0.72 -0.92
C TYR A 79 -7.52 -0.20 -1.19
N ASN A 80 -8.48 -0.65 -0.37
CA ASN A 80 -9.84 -0.15 -0.43
C ASN A 80 -9.99 1.08 0.46
N PHE A 81 -10.38 2.22 -0.13
CA PHE A 81 -10.49 3.48 0.59
C PHE A 81 -11.44 3.37 1.79
N GLY A 82 -11.02 3.98 2.90
CA GLY A 82 -11.73 3.93 4.17
C GLY A 82 -11.54 2.65 5.00
N GLN A 83 -10.85 1.62 4.48
CA GLN A 83 -10.50 0.43 5.26
C GLN A 83 -9.53 0.78 6.38
N VAL A 84 -9.79 0.25 7.58
CA VAL A 84 -8.86 0.37 8.71
C VAL A 84 -7.81 -0.73 8.60
N LEU A 85 -6.53 -0.34 8.67
CA LEU A 85 -5.39 -1.23 8.70
C LEU A 85 -4.64 -1.09 10.02
N LEU A 86 -3.92 -2.13 10.43
CA LEU A 86 -2.96 -2.08 11.52
C LEU A 86 -1.55 -2.13 10.93
N ILE A 87 -0.84 -1.01 10.99
CA ILE A 87 0.56 -0.89 10.52
C ILE A 87 1.39 -0.46 11.72
N ASP A 88 2.43 -1.21 12.05
CA ASP A 88 3.28 -0.99 13.23
C ASP A 88 2.49 -0.81 14.55
N GLY A 89 1.39 -1.56 14.68
CA GLY A 89 0.49 -1.50 15.85
C GLY A 89 -0.41 -0.25 15.90
N GLN A 90 -0.42 0.59 14.88
CA GLN A 90 -1.27 1.77 14.76
C GLN A 90 -2.44 1.52 13.80
N ALA A 91 -3.66 1.89 14.23
CA ALA A 91 -4.83 1.86 13.37
C ALA A 91 -4.78 3.05 12.41
N VAL A 92 -4.61 2.78 11.11
CA VAL A 92 -4.54 3.78 10.05
C VAL A 92 -5.66 3.59 9.04
N ARG A 93 -6.09 4.70 8.44
CA ARG A 93 -7.12 4.76 7.40
C ARG A 93 -6.79 5.91 6.46
N TYR A 94 -6.90 5.67 5.16
CA TYR A 94 -6.89 6.71 4.14
C TYR A 94 -8.23 6.75 3.40
N PRO A 95 -8.92 7.90 3.34
CA PRO A 95 -10.23 8.03 2.71
C PRO A 95 -10.19 8.25 1.19
N GLY A 96 -8.99 8.37 0.59
CA GLY A 96 -8.83 8.56 -0.86
C GLY A 96 -8.75 10.02 -1.30
N TRP A 97 -8.65 10.98 -0.38
CA TRP A 97 -8.47 12.39 -0.68
C TRP A 97 -7.41 13.03 0.22
N GLY A 98 -6.83 14.14 -0.25
CA GLY A 98 -5.65 14.77 0.36
C GLY A 98 -4.37 13.95 0.15
N PRO A 99 -3.25 14.34 0.80
CA PRO A 99 -1.94 13.75 0.54
C PRO A 99 -1.92 12.24 0.74
N ILE A 100 -1.36 11.51 -0.24
CA ILE A 100 -1.14 10.06 -0.13
C ILE A 100 -0.16 9.79 1.03
N PRO A 101 -0.53 9.01 2.05
CA PRO A 101 0.36 8.63 3.14
C PRO A 101 1.52 7.74 2.67
N ALA A 102 2.66 7.79 3.36
CA ALA A 102 3.86 7.00 2.99
C ALA A 102 3.67 5.46 3.04
N TRP A 103 2.63 4.98 3.72
CA TRP A 103 2.27 3.56 3.74
C TRP A 103 1.45 3.13 2.50
N LEU A 104 1.17 4.07 1.59
CA LEU A 104 0.53 3.85 0.29
C LEU A 104 1.43 4.33 -0.85
N THR A 105 1.30 3.67 -2.00
CA THR A 105 1.96 4.03 -3.26
C THR A 105 1.05 3.77 -4.45
N PRO A 106 1.06 4.60 -5.51
CA PRO A 106 0.34 4.30 -6.75
C PRO A 106 1.03 3.22 -7.60
N ILE A 107 2.23 2.78 -7.21
CA ILE A 107 3.01 1.79 -7.95
C ILE A 107 2.63 0.40 -7.46
N ALA A 108 2.06 -0.42 -8.35
CA ALA A 108 1.78 -1.83 -8.05
C ALA A 108 3.10 -2.64 -7.94
N PRO A 109 3.19 -3.60 -7.00
CA PRO A 109 4.26 -4.59 -7.04
C PRO A 109 4.10 -5.48 -8.28
N ALA A 110 5.21 -5.86 -8.90
CA ALA A 110 5.25 -6.81 -10.00
C ALA A 110 5.04 -8.26 -9.54
N SER A 111 5.40 -8.58 -8.29
CA SER A 111 5.16 -9.89 -7.67
C SER A 111 5.06 -9.78 -6.15
N ALA A 112 4.47 -10.79 -5.51
CA ALA A 112 4.34 -10.87 -4.06
C ALA A 112 5.67 -11.09 -3.31
N GLU A 113 6.76 -11.36 -4.02
CA GLU A 113 8.10 -11.54 -3.44
C GLU A 113 8.85 -10.21 -3.30
N GLN A 114 8.35 -9.14 -3.92
CA GLN A 114 9.00 -7.84 -3.83
C GLN A 114 8.83 -7.22 -2.43
N PHE A 115 9.73 -6.31 -2.09
CA PHE A 115 9.61 -5.47 -0.90
C PHE A 115 9.77 -4.00 -1.29
N TRP A 116 9.16 -3.11 -0.53
CA TRP A 116 9.30 -1.67 -0.73
C TRP A 116 10.58 -1.16 -0.08
N ASP A 117 11.45 -0.47 -0.82
CA ASP A 117 12.71 0.10 -0.30
C ASP A 117 12.57 1.54 0.24
N GLY A 118 11.35 2.07 0.25
CA GLY A 118 11.05 3.47 0.56
C GLY A 118 10.74 4.31 -0.68
N GLN A 119 11.13 3.86 -1.88
CA GLN A 119 10.90 4.57 -3.14
C GLN A 119 10.35 3.69 -4.27
N ALA A 120 10.70 2.41 -4.30
CA ALA A 120 10.30 1.47 -5.34
C ALA A 120 10.20 0.04 -4.79
N TRP A 121 9.48 -0.81 -5.52
CA TRP A 121 9.47 -2.26 -5.30
C TRP A 121 10.80 -2.87 -5.76
N ARG A 122 11.43 -3.66 -4.90
CA ARG A 122 12.67 -4.39 -5.16
C ARG A 122 12.44 -5.88 -5.06
N SER A 123 13.08 -6.62 -5.96
CA SER A 123 13.16 -8.07 -5.84
C SER A 123 14.25 -8.45 -4.83
N PRO A 124 14.05 -9.51 -4.04
CA PRO A 124 15.12 -10.07 -3.23
C PRO A 124 16.26 -10.55 -4.12
N GLU A 125 17.50 -10.44 -3.64
CA GLU A 125 18.64 -11.02 -4.33
C GLU A 125 18.45 -12.55 -4.40
N PRO A 126 18.62 -13.19 -5.57
CA PRO A 126 18.56 -14.64 -5.64
C PRO A 126 19.56 -15.22 -4.65
N ILE A 127 19.06 -16.04 -3.73
CA ILE A 127 19.92 -16.81 -2.82
C ILE A 127 20.80 -17.65 -3.74
N ALA A 128 22.12 -17.43 -3.69
CA ALA A 128 23.06 -18.26 -4.44
C ALA A 128 22.73 -19.73 -4.12
N ALA A 129 22.55 -20.55 -5.17
CA ALA A 129 22.39 -21.98 -4.98
C ALA A 129 23.52 -22.48 -4.08
N PRO A 130 23.26 -23.42 -3.15
CA PRO A 130 24.33 -24.02 -2.36
C PRO A 130 25.40 -24.49 -3.35
N ASP A 131 26.62 -24.02 -3.13
CA ASP A 131 27.79 -24.33 -3.95
C ASP A 131 27.90 -25.85 -4.08
N ASP A 132 27.50 -26.40 -5.23
CA ASP A 132 27.68 -27.81 -5.60
C ASP A 132 29.14 -28.02 -6.04
N SER A 133 30.07 -27.45 -5.27
CA SER A 133 31.49 -27.76 -5.37
C SER A 133 31.63 -29.24 -5.02
N PRO A 134 32.15 -30.09 -5.93
CA PRO A 134 32.31 -31.50 -5.66
C PRO A 134 33.21 -31.68 -4.43
N ALA A 135 32.78 -32.56 -3.52
CA ALA A 135 33.60 -32.96 -2.37
C ALA A 135 35.01 -33.36 -2.84
N PRO A 136 36.07 -33.01 -2.11
CA PRO A 136 37.43 -33.33 -2.53
C PRO A 136 37.57 -34.85 -2.73
N GLU A 137 38.04 -35.22 -3.90
CA GLU A 137 38.32 -36.61 -4.28
C GLU A 137 39.31 -37.20 -3.27
N ILE A 138 38.87 -38.18 -2.47
CA ILE A 138 39.74 -38.90 -1.56
C ILE A 138 40.64 -39.77 -2.43
N ILE A 139 41.86 -39.30 -2.67
CA ILE A 139 42.94 -40.08 -3.28
C ILE A 139 43.28 -41.26 -2.36
N ASP A 140 42.85 -42.44 -2.78
CA ASP A 140 43.10 -43.73 -2.12
C ASP A 140 44.58 -44.10 -2.33
N ALA A 141 45.42 -43.82 -1.33
CA ALA A 141 46.81 -44.25 -1.30
C ALA A 141 46.88 -45.68 -0.73
N GLY A 142 46.69 -46.68 -1.59
CA GLY A 142 46.88 -48.08 -1.26
C GLY A 142 47.87 -48.77 -2.19
N THR A 143 49.05 -49.14 -1.68
CA THR A 143 49.60 -50.51 -1.68
C THR A 143 51.11 -50.47 -1.42
N GLU A 144 51.52 -50.78 -0.20
CA GLU A 144 52.91 -51.10 0.16
C GLU A 144 53.05 -52.64 0.09
N GLU A 145 53.81 -53.14 -0.89
CA GLU A 145 54.13 -54.57 -1.01
C GLU A 145 55.16 -55.00 0.06
N THR A 146 54.86 -56.07 0.79
CA THR A 146 55.78 -56.74 1.71
C THR A 146 56.50 -57.89 0.98
N PRO A 147 57.84 -58.02 1.05
CA PRO A 147 58.55 -59.11 0.37
C PRO A 147 58.47 -60.42 1.16
N ALA A 148 58.17 -61.51 0.43
CA ALA A 148 58.15 -62.88 0.94
C ALA A 148 59.56 -63.43 1.13
N GLY A 149 59.84 -63.91 2.34
CA GLY A 149 61.04 -64.64 2.72
C GLY A 149 61.02 -66.11 2.27
N ALA A 150 62.23 -66.56 1.96
CA ALA A 150 62.69 -67.91 1.60
C ALA A 150 61.92 -69.11 2.17
N ASP A 151 61.76 -70.13 1.31
CA ASP A 151 61.80 -71.52 1.75
C ASP A 151 62.70 -72.35 0.81
N THR A 152 63.42 -73.25 1.45
CA THR A 152 64.54 -74.08 1.01
C THR A 152 64.07 -75.49 0.70
N SER A 153 64.51 -76.10 -0.40
CA SER A 153 65.07 -77.48 -0.41
C SER A 153 65.51 -77.95 -1.81
N PRO A 154 66.51 -78.84 -1.90
CA PRO A 154 67.16 -79.26 -3.16
C PRO A 154 66.74 -80.68 -3.62
N SER A 155 67.44 -81.17 -4.65
CA SER A 155 67.43 -82.50 -5.34
C SER A 155 66.84 -82.39 -6.76
N GLU A 156 67.46 -82.88 -7.83
CA GLU A 156 68.48 -83.93 -8.03
C GLU A 156 69.29 -83.63 -9.32
#